data_AF-A0A0C3EXT3-F1
#
_entry.id   AF-A0A0C3EXT3-F1
#
_cell.length_a   1.000
_cell.length_b   1.000
_cell.length_c   1.000
_cell.angle_alpha   90.00
_cell.angle_beta   90.00
_cell.angle_gamma   90.00
#
_symmetry.space_group_name_H-M   'P 1'
#
loop_
_entity.id
_entity.type
_entity.pdbx_description
1 polymer ?
#
loop_
_entity_poly.entity_id
_entity_poly.type
_entity_poly.pdbx_seq_one_letter_code
_entity_poly.pdbx_strand_id
1 'polypeptide(L)'
;MVDDWQEDMSQPNPFEEMALETTQGDVERELLADEQAERARASAEAKPVHDTTASKFLSIGLDLENQQHALLAKAKQLKRGQGLYEEGAMERRRATLCDRIETWRSIQTLYMPGMTQMRQINSTRTDAMPTEKDTEMPEAIPLWLPSSLPSGLRESGCVDGLVEKERRLQLAEADDALVSLRQQLRITTGVFNYKKTHVSGTGQKSNTCAWTLLSQLTAKTKLFADRYRAARKALGTLDPDRDWQRRLLPLRPEDIRGPTRQDDESEGRRELTWIWLAGRVAQVPVNDGDEFEIAEGMQVEWAKTHARANRWQEEVILLTEEMRRVVVYLDWKALWWRAQDGLRAYAHRQADLMHRLAKSFAALWYPVLTAEGITIEWPEYYMTYAQDHPPKVRTLRRTAPLKTAHEGEDSGSDGLDDEDDEDEGSGYSSPDGDDADVSPYK
;
A
#
# COMPACT_ATOMS: atom_id res chain seq x y z
N MET A 1 9.70 -6.95 23.61
CA MET A 1 9.26 -8.06 22.73
C MET A 1 10.33 -8.41 21.72
N VAL A 2 10.85 -7.45 20.94
CA VAL A 2 11.94 -7.73 20.00
C VAL A 2 13.29 -7.89 20.70
N ASP A 3 13.63 -6.97 21.61
CA ASP A 3 14.85 -7.07 22.42
C ASP A 3 14.85 -8.36 23.27
N ASP A 4 13.69 -8.70 23.87
CA ASP A 4 13.50 -9.93 24.64
C ASP A 4 13.73 -11.21 23.80
N TRP A 5 13.33 -11.21 22.52
CA TRP A 5 13.58 -12.34 21.60
C TRP A 5 15.04 -12.38 21.13
N GLN A 6 15.69 -11.22 20.95
CA GLN A 6 17.11 -11.15 20.62
C GLN A 6 18.00 -11.67 21.76
N GLU A 7 17.57 -11.46 23.01
CA GLU A 7 18.23 -11.99 24.20
C GLU A 7 17.91 -13.48 24.43
N ASP A 8 16.70 -13.92 24.08
CA ASP A 8 16.22 -15.30 24.21
C ASP A 8 15.37 -15.72 23.00
N MET A 9 15.99 -16.45 22.07
CA MET A 9 15.35 -16.96 20.85
C MET A 9 14.24 -18.00 21.13
N SER A 10 14.02 -18.39 22.39
CA SER A 10 12.88 -19.24 22.80
C SER A 10 11.59 -18.46 23.09
N GLN A 11 11.66 -17.13 23.16
CA GLN A 11 10.48 -16.26 23.25
C GLN A 11 9.65 -16.29 21.96
N PRO A 12 8.37 -15.87 21.99
CA PRO A 12 7.55 -15.75 20.80
C PRO A 12 8.25 -14.90 19.73
N ASN A 13 8.44 -15.47 18.54
CA ASN A 13 9.11 -14.81 17.45
C ASN A 13 8.33 -13.56 17.03
N PRO A 14 8.85 -12.34 17.26
CA PRO A 14 8.15 -11.11 16.92
C PRO A 14 8.06 -10.87 15.41
N PHE A 15 8.75 -11.70 14.62
CA PHE A 15 8.83 -11.63 13.16
C PHE A 15 7.99 -12.69 12.46
N GLU A 16 7.48 -13.68 13.19
CA GLU A 16 6.39 -14.50 12.68
C GLU A 16 5.17 -13.60 12.54
N GLU A 17 4.68 -13.47 11.30
CA GLU A 17 3.41 -12.83 11.02
C GLU A 17 2.38 -13.59 11.89
N MET A 18 1.83 -13.02 13.02
CA MET A 18 0.91 -13.55 14.11
C MET A 18 -0.60 -13.65 13.75
N ALA A 19 -1.46 -14.68 14.07
CA ALA A 19 -2.68 -15.32 13.40
C ALA A 19 -4.04 -14.60 13.30
N LEU A 20 -4.70 -14.56 12.12
CA LEU A 20 -5.95 -13.94 11.71
C LEU A 20 -6.86 -14.91 12.39
N GLU A 21 -7.48 -14.41 13.44
CA GLU A 21 -8.29 -15.24 14.31
C GLU A 21 -9.46 -15.85 13.51
N THR A 22 -9.78 -15.32 12.33
CA THR A 22 -10.87 -15.80 11.48
C THR A 22 -10.65 -15.38 10.02
N THR A 23 -10.47 -16.34 9.11
CA THR A 23 -10.54 -16.10 7.65
C THR A 23 -12.00 -15.96 7.18
N GLN A 24 -12.23 -15.47 5.96
CA GLN A 24 -13.58 -15.46 5.37
C GLN A 24 -14.18 -16.87 5.35
N GLY A 25 -13.37 -17.89 5.01
CA GLY A 25 -13.82 -19.29 5.02
C GLY A 25 -14.18 -19.79 6.43
N ASP A 26 -13.48 -19.32 7.45
CA ASP A 26 -13.80 -19.63 8.85
C ASP A 26 -15.11 -18.98 9.28
N VAL A 27 -15.31 -17.70 8.93
CA VAL A 27 -16.55 -16.97 9.21
C VAL A 27 -17.73 -17.62 8.47
N GLU A 28 -17.56 -18.01 7.21
CA GLU A 28 -18.59 -18.73 6.46
C GLU A 28 -18.97 -20.05 7.15
N ARG A 29 -17.98 -20.82 7.59
CA ARG A 29 -18.19 -22.09 8.28
C ARG A 29 -18.89 -21.90 9.63
N GLU A 30 -18.49 -20.89 10.40
CA GLU A 30 -19.11 -20.54 11.67
C GLU A 30 -20.58 -20.12 11.47
N LEU A 31 -20.84 -19.21 10.53
CA LEU A 31 -22.20 -18.76 10.21
C LEU A 31 -23.08 -19.91 9.72
N LEU A 32 -22.55 -20.82 8.93
CA LEU A 32 -23.27 -22.02 8.50
C LEU A 32 -23.58 -22.96 9.67
N ALA A 33 -22.65 -23.13 10.61
CA ALA A 33 -22.87 -23.94 11.80
C ALA A 33 -23.93 -23.31 12.72
N ASP A 34 -23.90 -21.99 12.92
CA ASP A 34 -24.90 -21.24 13.68
C ASP A 34 -26.30 -21.39 13.06
N GLU A 35 -26.42 -21.21 11.74
CA GLU A 35 -27.69 -21.38 11.02
C GLU A 35 -28.22 -22.82 11.09
N GLN A 36 -27.34 -23.82 11.04
CA GLN A 36 -27.73 -25.22 11.22
C GLN A 36 -28.21 -25.51 12.64
N ALA A 37 -27.54 -24.95 13.66
CA ALA A 37 -27.94 -25.08 15.05
C ALA A 37 -29.28 -24.38 15.34
N GLU A 38 -29.52 -23.21 14.75
CA GLU A 38 -30.81 -22.51 14.82
C GLU A 38 -31.92 -23.34 14.17
N ARG A 39 -31.68 -23.89 12.97
CA ARG A 39 -32.61 -24.79 12.28
C ARG A 39 -32.92 -26.05 13.10
N ALA A 40 -31.93 -26.61 13.80
CA ALA A 40 -32.12 -27.79 14.65
C ALA A 40 -32.91 -27.50 15.94
N ARG A 41 -32.81 -26.26 16.47
CA ARG A 41 -33.54 -25.81 17.66
C ARG A 41 -34.95 -25.30 17.36
N ALA A 42 -35.20 -24.88 16.12
CA ALA A 42 -36.49 -24.39 15.71
C ALA A 42 -37.57 -25.51 15.78
N SER A 43 -38.79 -25.14 16.17
CA SER A 43 -39.93 -26.06 16.14
C SER A 43 -40.11 -26.64 14.73
N ALA A 44 -40.60 -27.88 14.62
CA ALA A 44 -40.84 -28.57 13.34
C ALA A 44 -41.77 -27.79 12.37
N GLU A 45 -42.45 -26.75 12.84
CA GLU A 45 -43.31 -25.86 12.05
C GLU A 45 -42.58 -24.66 11.41
N ALA A 46 -41.35 -24.33 11.87
CA ALA A 46 -40.57 -23.23 11.31
C ALA A 46 -39.87 -23.68 10.01
N LYS A 47 -40.51 -23.40 8.87
CA LYS A 47 -39.95 -23.73 7.56
C LYS A 47 -38.77 -22.82 7.21
N PRO A 48 -37.66 -23.36 6.68
CA PRO A 48 -36.56 -22.54 6.17
C PRO A 48 -37.06 -21.69 5.00
N VAL A 49 -36.53 -20.47 4.89
CA VAL A 49 -36.85 -19.52 3.80
C VAL A 49 -36.48 -20.12 2.44
N HIS A 50 -35.33 -20.80 2.36
CA HIS A 50 -34.84 -21.50 1.18
C HIS A 50 -33.83 -22.59 1.59
N ASP A 51 -33.55 -23.53 0.66
CA ASP A 51 -32.55 -24.60 0.86
C ASP A 51 -31.15 -24.01 1.06
N THR A 52 -30.77 -23.02 0.25
CA THR A 52 -29.55 -22.22 0.46
C THR A 52 -29.71 -21.36 1.70
N THR A 53 -28.71 -21.36 2.58
CA THR A 53 -28.70 -20.53 3.78
C THR A 53 -28.42 -19.05 3.48
N ALA A 54 -28.68 -18.16 4.45
CA ALA A 54 -28.48 -16.72 4.27
C ALA A 54 -26.98 -16.39 4.12
N SER A 55 -26.12 -17.00 4.94
CA SER A 55 -24.66 -16.89 4.82
C SER A 55 -24.16 -17.31 3.42
N LYS A 56 -24.63 -18.44 2.90
CA LYS A 56 -24.24 -18.94 1.57
C LYS A 56 -24.79 -18.06 0.44
N PHE A 57 -25.99 -17.53 0.60
CA PHE A 57 -26.56 -16.56 -0.34
C PHE A 57 -25.68 -15.30 -0.46
N LEU A 58 -25.22 -14.76 0.67
CA LEU A 58 -24.33 -13.60 0.71
C LEU A 58 -22.97 -13.92 0.09
N SER A 59 -22.36 -15.06 0.44
CA SER A 59 -21.06 -15.46 -0.10
C SER A 59 -21.11 -15.60 -1.64
N ILE A 60 -22.18 -16.19 -2.18
CA ILE A 60 -22.39 -16.29 -3.63
C ILE A 60 -22.51 -14.90 -4.27
N GLY A 61 -23.16 -13.95 -3.58
CA GLY A 61 -23.27 -12.57 -4.06
C GLY A 61 -21.92 -11.87 -4.17
N LEU A 62 -21.08 -11.98 -3.12
CA LEU A 62 -19.71 -11.45 -3.12
C LEU A 62 -18.84 -12.10 -4.21
N ASP A 63 -18.95 -13.42 -4.39
CA ASP A 63 -18.26 -14.15 -5.45
C ASP A 63 -18.67 -13.67 -6.85
N LEU A 64 -19.95 -13.32 -7.03
CA LEU A 64 -20.45 -12.79 -8.30
C LEU A 64 -19.92 -11.38 -8.58
N GLU A 65 -19.89 -10.50 -7.59
CA GLU A 65 -19.26 -9.16 -7.72
C GLU A 65 -17.78 -9.30 -8.11
N ASN A 66 -17.04 -10.19 -7.44
CA ASN A 66 -15.64 -10.48 -7.75
C ASN A 66 -15.47 -11.01 -9.20
N GLN A 67 -16.39 -11.86 -9.68
CA GLN A 67 -16.39 -12.34 -11.06
C GLN A 67 -16.72 -11.24 -12.08
N GLN A 68 -17.68 -10.35 -11.77
CA GLN A 68 -18.01 -9.19 -12.62
C GLN A 68 -16.78 -8.28 -12.77
N HIS A 69 -16.08 -7.97 -11.67
CA HIS A 69 -14.86 -7.18 -11.70
C HIS A 69 -13.74 -7.84 -12.54
N ALA A 70 -13.51 -9.14 -12.35
CA ALA A 70 -12.51 -9.87 -13.11
C ALA A 70 -12.85 -9.95 -14.61
N LEU A 71 -14.13 -10.10 -14.96
CA LEU A 71 -14.59 -10.15 -16.34
C LEU A 71 -14.52 -8.76 -17.01
N LEU A 72 -14.88 -7.68 -16.31
CA LEU A 72 -14.68 -6.30 -16.76
C LEU A 72 -13.21 -6.01 -17.06
N ALA A 73 -12.30 -6.41 -16.17
CA ALA A 73 -10.87 -6.20 -16.36
C ALA A 73 -10.36 -6.94 -17.61
N LYS A 74 -10.81 -8.19 -17.84
CA LYS A 74 -10.49 -8.95 -19.04
C LYS A 74 -11.10 -8.35 -20.30
N ALA A 75 -12.35 -7.89 -20.24
CA ALA A 75 -13.03 -7.25 -21.37
C ALA A 75 -12.29 -5.98 -21.83
N LYS A 76 -11.73 -5.19 -20.90
CA LYS A 76 -10.89 -4.03 -21.23
C LYS A 76 -9.55 -4.39 -21.87
N GLN A 77 -9.00 -5.55 -21.55
CA GLN A 77 -7.73 -6.02 -22.11
C GLN A 77 -7.87 -6.61 -23.52
N LEU A 78 -9.06 -7.10 -23.88
CA LEU A 78 -9.35 -7.62 -25.21
C LEU A 78 -9.40 -6.48 -26.22
N LYS A 79 -8.48 -6.51 -27.17
CA LYS A 79 -8.54 -5.60 -28.34
C LYS A 79 -9.61 -6.10 -29.29
N ARG A 80 -10.37 -5.18 -29.88
CA ARG A 80 -11.35 -5.49 -30.93
C ARG A 80 -10.64 -6.23 -32.08
N GLY A 81 -11.01 -7.49 -32.31
CA GLY A 81 -10.40 -8.35 -33.34
C GLY A 81 -9.31 -9.33 -32.85
N GLN A 82 -9.06 -9.46 -31.55
CA GLN A 82 -8.29 -10.58 -31.02
C GLN A 82 -9.08 -11.90 -31.21
N GLY A 83 -8.53 -12.78 -32.05
CA GLY A 83 -8.97 -14.13 -32.44
C GLY A 83 -10.35 -14.63 -31.99
N LEU A 84 -11.16 -15.11 -32.95
CA LEU A 84 -12.51 -15.69 -32.76
C LEU A 84 -12.67 -16.65 -31.56
N TYR A 85 -11.60 -17.38 -31.20
CA TYR A 85 -11.58 -18.28 -30.05
C TYR A 85 -11.66 -17.54 -28.70
N GLU A 86 -10.93 -16.43 -28.54
CA GLU A 86 -10.91 -15.63 -27.31
C GLU A 86 -12.25 -14.90 -27.11
N GLU A 87 -12.84 -14.41 -28.19
CA GLU A 87 -14.18 -13.81 -28.22
C GLU A 87 -15.26 -14.83 -27.80
N GLY A 88 -15.27 -16.02 -28.43
CA GLY A 88 -16.20 -17.09 -28.04
C GLY A 88 -15.99 -17.59 -26.60
N ALA A 89 -14.76 -17.58 -26.09
CA ALA A 89 -14.50 -17.91 -24.68
C ALA A 89 -15.06 -16.86 -23.72
N MET A 90 -15.04 -15.57 -24.11
CA MET A 90 -15.64 -14.49 -23.33
C MET A 90 -17.16 -14.54 -23.34
N GLU A 91 -17.77 -14.80 -24.49
CA GLU A 91 -19.21 -14.98 -24.60
C GLU A 91 -19.71 -16.10 -23.69
N ARG A 92 -19.01 -17.25 -23.65
CA ARG A 92 -19.35 -18.36 -22.73
C ARG A 92 -19.26 -17.95 -21.26
N ARG A 93 -18.23 -17.17 -20.90
CA ARG A 93 -18.06 -16.65 -19.53
C ARG A 93 -19.19 -15.68 -19.17
N ARG A 94 -19.58 -14.81 -20.10
CA ARG A 94 -20.73 -13.90 -19.93
C ARG A 94 -22.03 -14.67 -19.75
N ALA A 95 -22.32 -15.64 -20.61
CA ALA A 95 -23.52 -16.48 -20.48
C ALA A 95 -23.58 -17.22 -19.14
N THR A 96 -22.48 -17.84 -18.72
CA THR A 96 -22.40 -18.51 -17.41
C THR A 96 -22.62 -17.52 -16.25
N LEU A 97 -22.11 -16.29 -16.38
CA LEU A 97 -22.31 -15.25 -15.38
C LEU A 97 -23.77 -14.78 -15.33
N CYS A 98 -24.42 -14.58 -16.48
CA CYS A 98 -25.85 -14.27 -16.57
C CYS A 98 -26.68 -15.31 -15.81
N ASP A 99 -26.52 -16.60 -16.14
CA ASP A 99 -27.31 -17.70 -15.56
C ASP A 99 -27.15 -17.74 -14.02
N ARG A 100 -25.92 -17.52 -13.53
CA ARG A 100 -25.65 -17.48 -12.09
C ARG A 100 -26.26 -16.25 -11.42
N ILE A 101 -26.22 -15.08 -12.07
CA ILE A 101 -26.85 -13.86 -11.56
C ILE A 101 -28.37 -14.03 -11.48
N GLU A 102 -29.00 -14.62 -12.49
CA GLU A 102 -30.44 -14.89 -12.50
C GLU A 102 -30.84 -15.87 -11.38
N THR A 103 -30.08 -16.95 -11.23
CA THR A 103 -30.29 -17.92 -10.15
C THR A 103 -30.17 -17.25 -8.79
N TRP A 104 -29.13 -16.43 -8.58
CA TRP A 104 -28.93 -15.69 -7.33
C TRP A 104 -30.05 -14.66 -7.08
N ARG A 105 -30.50 -13.94 -8.12
CA ARG A 105 -31.62 -13.00 -8.03
C ARG A 105 -32.94 -13.69 -7.67
N SER A 106 -33.18 -14.91 -8.13
CA SER A 106 -34.37 -15.67 -7.72
C SER A 106 -34.39 -15.90 -6.20
N ILE A 107 -33.25 -16.24 -5.61
CA ILE A 107 -33.07 -16.45 -4.17
C ILE A 107 -33.11 -15.11 -3.42
N GLN A 108 -32.59 -14.03 -4.00
CA GLN A 108 -32.62 -12.69 -3.44
C GLN A 108 -34.04 -12.23 -3.11
N THR A 109 -35.05 -12.60 -3.92
CA THR A 109 -36.45 -12.23 -3.64
C THR A 109 -36.98 -12.79 -2.32
N LEU A 110 -36.39 -13.90 -1.83
CA LEU A 110 -36.77 -14.56 -0.58
C LEU A 110 -36.07 -13.93 0.64
N TYR A 111 -34.78 -13.62 0.51
CA TYR A 111 -33.98 -13.03 1.59
C TYR A 111 -34.08 -11.50 1.69
N MET A 112 -34.43 -10.82 0.59
CA MET A 112 -34.51 -9.37 0.49
C MET A 112 -35.80 -8.93 -0.23
N PRO A 113 -36.99 -9.20 0.33
CA PRO A 113 -38.28 -8.93 -0.34
C PRO A 113 -38.51 -7.45 -0.65
N GLY A 114 -37.91 -6.52 0.11
CA GLY A 114 -37.97 -5.08 -0.16
C GLY A 114 -37.31 -4.71 -1.49
N MET A 115 -36.37 -5.52 -1.99
CA MET A 115 -35.74 -5.32 -3.29
C MET A 115 -36.69 -5.57 -4.46
N THR A 116 -37.60 -6.52 -4.31
CA THR A 116 -38.60 -6.81 -5.35
C THR A 116 -39.50 -5.60 -5.57
N GLN A 117 -39.93 -4.93 -4.48
CA GLN A 117 -40.71 -3.69 -4.57
C GLN A 117 -39.89 -2.54 -5.15
N MET A 118 -38.63 -2.36 -4.72
CA MET A 118 -37.75 -1.32 -5.27
C MET A 118 -37.52 -1.49 -6.78
N ARG A 119 -37.29 -2.74 -7.23
CA ARG A 119 -37.12 -3.08 -8.64
C ARG A 119 -38.39 -2.81 -9.44
N GLN A 120 -39.55 -3.14 -8.87
CA GLN A 120 -40.85 -2.86 -9.49
C GLN A 120 -41.11 -1.35 -9.61
N ILE A 121 -40.81 -0.56 -8.57
CA ILE A 121 -40.99 0.90 -8.58
C ILE A 121 -40.01 1.57 -9.55
N ASN A 122 -38.78 1.08 -9.63
CA ASN A 122 -37.75 1.57 -10.54
C ASN A 122 -37.87 0.99 -11.96
N SER A 123 -38.97 0.30 -12.32
CA SER A 123 -39.17 -0.33 -13.64
C SER A 123 -39.20 0.64 -14.83
N THR A 124 -39.05 1.95 -14.63
CA THR A 124 -38.71 2.90 -15.70
C THR A 124 -37.22 2.91 -16.06
N ARG A 125 -36.40 2.12 -15.35
CA ARG A 125 -34.95 2.00 -15.54
C ARG A 125 -34.54 0.52 -15.43
N THR A 126 -34.70 -0.20 -16.54
CA THR A 126 -33.96 -1.44 -16.95
C THR A 126 -33.93 -2.68 -16.04
N ASP A 127 -34.39 -2.69 -14.79
CA ASP A 127 -34.06 -3.80 -13.87
C ASP A 127 -35.10 -4.94 -13.75
N ALA A 128 -36.30 -4.84 -14.33
CA ALA A 128 -37.39 -5.80 -14.10
C ALA A 128 -37.35 -7.07 -14.99
N MET A 129 -36.69 -7.01 -16.14
CA MET A 129 -36.46 -8.13 -17.07
C MET A 129 -35.04 -7.98 -17.65
N PRO A 130 -34.30 -9.07 -17.96
CA PRO A 130 -33.05 -8.95 -18.68
C PRO A 130 -33.31 -8.19 -19.98
N THR A 131 -32.78 -6.98 -20.10
CA THR A 131 -32.77 -6.27 -21.38
C THR A 131 -31.79 -7.00 -22.31
N GLU A 132 -31.97 -6.97 -23.63
CA GLU A 132 -30.96 -7.53 -24.57
C GLU A 132 -29.54 -7.03 -24.24
N LYS A 133 -29.44 -5.78 -23.78
CA LYS A 133 -28.21 -5.13 -23.33
C LYS A 133 -27.59 -5.70 -22.04
N ASP A 134 -28.41 -6.24 -21.14
CA ASP A 134 -27.95 -6.90 -19.90
C ASP A 134 -27.39 -8.29 -20.20
N THR A 135 -27.95 -8.97 -21.20
CA THR A 135 -27.43 -10.24 -21.74
C THR A 135 -26.08 -10.03 -22.44
N GLU A 136 -25.89 -8.89 -23.09
CA GLU A 136 -24.63 -8.53 -23.76
C GLU A 136 -23.51 -8.14 -22.78
N MET A 137 -23.85 -7.57 -21.62
CA MET A 137 -22.90 -7.06 -20.64
C MET A 137 -23.29 -7.41 -19.18
N PRO A 138 -23.24 -8.70 -18.80
CA PRO A 138 -23.56 -9.15 -17.45
C PRO A 138 -22.70 -8.53 -16.36
N GLU A 139 -21.50 -8.09 -16.74
CA GLU A 139 -20.56 -7.48 -15.83
C GLU A 139 -20.92 -6.05 -15.40
N ALA A 140 -21.93 -5.43 -16.01
CA ALA A 140 -22.49 -4.13 -15.61
C ALA A 140 -23.81 -4.25 -14.81
N ILE A 141 -24.33 -5.46 -14.64
CA ILE A 141 -25.58 -5.70 -13.94
C ILE A 141 -25.39 -5.37 -12.45
N PRO A 142 -26.18 -4.45 -11.86
CA PRO A 142 -26.06 -4.14 -10.44
C PRO A 142 -26.50 -5.33 -9.59
N LEU A 143 -25.59 -5.78 -8.72
CA LEU A 143 -25.85 -6.74 -7.65
C LEU A 143 -26.14 -5.96 -6.37
N TRP A 144 -27.33 -6.16 -5.82
CA TRP A 144 -27.78 -5.42 -4.65
C TRP A 144 -27.64 -6.28 -3.40
N LEU A 145 -26.48 -6.20 -2.76
CA LEU A 145 -26.28 -6.71 -1.41
C LEU A 145 -26.88 -5.74 -0.37
N PRO A 146 -27.12 -6.17 0.89
CA PRO A 146 -27.65 -5.28 1.91
C PRO A 146 -26.80 -4.00 2.09
N SER A 147 -25.47 -4.08 2.00
CA SER A 147 -24.55 -2.93 2.06
C SER A 147 -24.76 -1.87 0.96
N SER A 148 -25.36 -2.27 -0.18
CA SER A 148 -25.71 -1.37 -1.29
C SER A 148 -27.03 -0.63 -1.05
N LEU A 149 -27.75 -0.92 0.04
CA LEU A 149 -29.04 -0.33 0.35
C LEU A 149 -28.98 0.82 1.37
N PRO A 150 -29.80 1.88 1.20
CA PRO A 150 -30.00 2.88 2.24
C PRO A 150 -30.49 2.24 3.55
N SER A 151 -30.12 2.82 4.70
CA SER A 151 -30.43 2.28 6.03
C SER A 151 -31.91 1.93 6.23
N GLY A 152 -32.82 2.84 5.87
CA GLY A 152 -34.26 2.61 6.02
C GLY A 152 -34.82 1.42 5.21
N LEU A 153 -34.22 1.11 4.05
CA LEU A 153 -34.63 -0.04 3.23
C LEU A 153 -33.99 -1.34 3.69
N ARG A 154 -32.83 -1.29 4.34
CA ARG A 154 -32.21 -2.47 4.96
C ARG A 154 -33.08 -3.02 6.08
N GLU A 155 -33.57 -2.13 6.94
CA GLU A 155 -34.37 -2.50 8.12
C GLU A 155 -35.73 -3.10 7.74
N SER A 156 -36.40 -2.57 6.71
CA SER A 156 -37.71 -3.06 6.29
C SER A 156 -37.67 -4.13 5.18
N GLY A 157 -36.56 -4.22 4.44
CA GLY A 157 -36.48 -4.94 3.17
C GLY A 157 -35.64 -6.21 3.20
N CYS A 158 -34.90 -6.48 4.28
CA CYS A 158 -34.07 -7.67 4.46
C CYS A 158 -34.63 -8.57 5.57
N VAL A 159 -34.41 -9.88 5.46
CA VAL A 159 -34.68 -10.82 6.57
C VAL A 159 -33.77 -10.51 7.76
N ASP A 160 -34.29 -10.71 8.97
CA ASP A 160 -33.57 -10.47 10.22
C ASP A 160 -32.20 -11.17 10.25
N GLY A 161 -31.19 -10.44 10.73
CA GLY A 161 -29.82 -10.94 10.85
C GLY A 161 -29.02 -11.04 9.55
N LEU A 162 -29.62 -10.78 8.37
CA LEU A 162 -28.89 -10.82 7.08
C LEU A 162 -27.78 -9.76 7.03
N VAL A 163 -28.09 -8.53 7.48
CA VAL A 163 -27.16 -7.39 7.51
C VAL A 163 -25.96 -7.68 8.42
N GLU A 164 -26.20 -8.34 9.55
CA GLU A 164 -25.16 -8.73 10.50
C GLU A 164 -24.22 -9.79 9.91
N LYS A 165 -24.79 -10.80 9.25
CA LYS A 165 -24.02 -11.83 8.55
C LYS A 165 -23.16 -11.22 7.44
N GLU A 166 -23.71 -10.30 6.66
CA GLU A 166 -22.94 -9.59 5.64
C GLU A 166 -21.80 -8.79 6.26
N ARG A 167 -22.04 -8.06 7.36
CA ARG A 167 -20.98 -7.31 8.04
C ARG A 167 -19.82 -8.21 8.46
N ARG A 168 -20.10 -9.38 9.05
CA ARG A 168 -19.08 -10.35 9.45
C ARG A 168 -18.27 -10.85 8.24
N LEU A 169 -18.96 -11.17 7.13
CA LEU A 169 -18.30 -11.58 5.90
C LEU A 169 -17.43 -10.47 5.31
N GLN A 170 -17.92 -9.23 5.26
CA GLN A 170 -17.17 -8.08 4.72
C GLN A 170 -15.94 -7.74 5.57
N LEU A 171 -15.99 -7.95 6.88
CA LEU A 171 -14.85 -7.76 7.77
C LEU A 171 -13.74 -8.77 7.47
N ALA A 172 -14.11 -10.04 7.35
CA ALA A 172 -13.16 -11.10 6.99
C ALA A 172 -12.63 -10.95 5.55
N GLU A 173 -13.49 -10.56 4.61
CA GLU A 173 -13.14 -10.25 3.22
C GLU A 173 -12.06 -9.15 3.14
N ALA A 174 -12.22 -8.08 3.91
CA ALA A 174 -11.25 -6.99 3.94
C ALA A 174 -9.89 -7.44 4.49
N ASP A 175 -9.89 -8.28 5.53
CA ASP A 175 -8.66 -8.84 6.09
C ASP A 175 -7.95 -9.78 5.10
N ASP A 176 -8.69 -10.72 4.52
CA ASP A 176 -8.18 -11.69 3.55
C ASP A 176 -7.66 -11.00 2.27
N ALA A 177 -8.37 -9.97 1.80
CA ALA A 177 -7.94 -9.18 0.65
C ALA A 177 -6.63 -8.42 0.94
N LEU A 178 -6.45 -7.92 2.17
CA LEU A 178 -5.23 -7.22 2.58
C LEU A 178 -4.04 -8.19 2.67
N VAL A 179 -4.25 -9.39 3.23
CA VAL A 179 -3.23 -10.46 3.26
C VAL A 179 -2.84 -10.88 1.84
N SER A 180 -3.83 -11.14 0.99
CA SER A 180 -3.63 -11.49 -0.42
C SER A 180 -2.87 -10.39 -1.17
N LEU A 181 -3.18 -9.11 -0.90
CA LEU A 181 -2.50 -7.97 -1.48
C LEU A 181 -1.02 -7.92 -1.07
N ARG A 182 -0.71 -8.11 0.23
CA ARG A 182 0.67 -8.17 0.74
C ARG A 182 1.45 -9.31 0.09
N GLN A 183 0.89 -10.51 0.05
CA GLN A 183 1.52 -11.66 -0.61
C GLN A 183 1.79 -11.36 -2.10
N GLN A 184 0.81 -10.81 -2.80
CA GLN A 184 0.94 -10.47 -4.21
C GLN A 184 2.03 -9.41 -4.45
N LEU A 185 2.14 -8.40 -3.59
CA LEU A 185 3.18 -7.37 -3.67
C LEU A 185 4.58 -7.94 -3.42
N ARG A 186 4.73 -8.88 -2.48
CA ARG A 186 5.99 -9.61 -2.25
C ARG A 186 6.40 -10.41 -3.49
N ILE A 187 5.49 -11.21 -4.04
CA ILE A 187 5.73 -11.99 -5.28
C ILE A 187 6.13 -11.07 -6.44
N THR A 188 5.40 -9.95 -6.62
CA THR A 188 5.66 -8.98 -7.69
C THR A 188 7.05 -8.37 -7.54
N THR A 189 7.44 -8.02 -6.30
CA THR A 189 8.78 -7.50 -5.99
C THR A 189 9.88 -8.52 -6.27
N GLY A 190 9.70 -9.78 -5.87
CA GLY A 190 10.64 -10.86 -6.11
C GLY A 190 10.86 -11.13 -7.60
N VAL A 191 9.77 -11.24 -8.37
CA VAL A 191 9.81 -11.42 -9.83
C VAL A 191 10.46 -10.23 -10.53
N PHE A 192 10.15 -9.00 -10.09
CA PHE A 192 10.78 -7.79 -10.63
C PHE A 192 12.29 -7.79 -10.40
N ASN A 193 12.73 -8.09 -9.17
CA ASN A 193 14.15 -8.17 -8.82
C ASN A 193 14.86 -9.26 -9.62
N TYR A 194 14.25 -10.45 -9.73
CA TYR A 194 14.78 -11.54 -10.54
C TYR A 194 14.93 -11.15 -12.02
N LYS A 195 13.92 -10.48 -12.59
CA LYS A 195 14.00 -9.96 -13.97
C LYS A 195 15.13 -8.95 -14.12
N LYS A 196 15.29 -8.06 -13.15
CA LYS A 196 16.35 -7.05 -13.15
C LYS A 196 17.74 -7.68 -13.10
N THR A 197 17.96 -8.69 -12.24
CA THR A 197 19.28 -9.30 -12.05
C THR A 197 19.63 -10.38 -13.08
N HIS A 198 18.66 -11.18 -13.53
CA HIS A 198 18.93 -12.39 -14.32
C HIS A 198 18.37 -12.39 -15.75
N VAL A 199 17.39 -11.54 -16.06
CA VAL A 199 16.72 -11.54 -17.38
C VAL A 199 17.11 -10.33 -18.23
N SER A 200 17.55 -9.24 -17.60
CA SER A 200 18.03 -8.04 -18.27
C SER A 200 19.32 -8.36 -19.04
N GLY A 201 19.28 -8.31 -20.37
CA GLY A 201 20.40 -8.62 -21.25
C GLY A 201 20.44 -10.04 -21.84
N THR A 202 19.57 -10.96 -21.39
CA THR A 202 19.59 -12.38 -21.83
C THR A 202 18.89 -12.61 -23.19
N GLY A 203 18.06 -11.66 -23.64
CA GLY A 203 17.42 -11.67 -24.97
C GLY A 203 15.98 -11.17 -24.98
N GLN A 204 15.46 -10.83 -26.16
CA GLN A 204 14.12 -10.24 -26.34
C GLN A 204 12.98 -11.15 -25.85
N LYS A 205 13.03 -12.45 -26.19
CA LYS A 205 11.99 -13.43 -25.81
C LYS A 205 11.80 -13.54 -24.30
N SER A 206 12.90 -13.71 -23.55
CA SER A 206 12.85 -13.83 -22.09
C SER A 206 12.35 -12.54 -21.43
N ASN A 207 12.71 -11.38 -21.98
CA ASN A 207 12.19 -10.09 -21.52
C ASN A 207 10.68 -9.97 -21.77
N THR A 208 10.18 -10.31 -22.95
CA THR A 208 8.75 -10.27 -23.25
C THR A 208 7.94 -11.21 -22.34
N CYS A 209 8.45 -12.42 -22.08
CA CYS A 209 7.83 -13.35 -21.14
C CYS A 209 7.78 -12.79 -19.71
N ALA A 210 8.89 -12.21 -19.22
CA ALA A 210 8.95 -11.62 -17.89
C ALA A 210 8.02 -10.41 -17.75
N TRP A 211 7.94 -9.54 -18.77
CA TRP A 211 6.98 -8.43 -18.80
C TRP A 211 5.53 -8.91 -18.82
N THR A 212 5.22 -9.96 -19.58
CA THR A 212 3.87 -10.56 -19.61
C THR A 212 3.49 -11.09 -18.23
N LEU A 213 4.41 -11.79 -17.55
CA LEU A 213 4.20 -12.25 -16.18
C LEU A 213 3.98 -11.08 -15.22
N LEU A 214 4.81 -10.03 -15.29
CA LEU A 214 4.68 -8.85 -14.44
C LEU A 214 3.33 -8.15 -14.65
N SER A 215 2.88 -8.00 -15.90
CA SER A 215 1.56 -7.46 -16.23
C SER A 215 0.41 -8.26 -15.61
N GLN A 216 0.50 -9.59 -15.63
CA GLN A 216 -0.48 -10.46 -14.97
C GLN A 216 -0.46 -10.31 -13.44
N LEU A 217 0.73 -10.16 -12.84
CA LEU A 217 0.87 -9.94 -11.40
C LEU A 217 0.29 -8.56 -11.00
N THR A 218 0.56 -7.51 -11.77
CA THR A 218 -0.01 -6.17 -11.54
C THR A 218 -1.54 -6.19 -11.66
N ALA A 219 -2.10 -6.93 -12.62
CA ALA A 219 -3.55 -7.09 -12.74
C ALA A 219 -4.16 -7.79 -11.50
N LYS A 220 -3.48 -8.80 -10.94
CA LYS A 220 -3.89 -9.44 -9.69
C LYS A 220 -3.78 -8.50 -8.49
N THR A 221 -2.72 -7.70 -8.39
CA THR A 221 -2.57 -6.67 -7.35
C THR A 221 -3.74 -5.71 -7.36
N LYS A 222 -4.15 -5.22 -8.55
CA LYS A 222 -5.31 -4.36 -8.70
C LYS A 222 -6.60 -5.04 -8.24
N LEU A 223 -6.80 -6.30 -8.61
CA LEU A 223 -7.97 -7.07 -8.18
C LEU A 223 -8.08 -7.16 -6.65
N PHE A 224 -7.00 -7.49 -5.95
CA PHE A 224 -7.01 -7.57 -4.48
C PHE A 224 -7.20 -6.18 -3.84
N ALA A 225 -6.60 -5.14 -4.39
CA ALA A 225 -6.80 -3.77 -3.93
C ALA A 225 -8.26 -3.31 -4.09
N ASP A 226 -8.90 -3.64 -5.20
CA ASP A 226 -10.30 -3.30 -5.47
C ASP A 226 -11.26 -4.10 -4.57
N ARG A 227 -10.97 -5.39 -4.33
CA ARG A 227 -11.68 -6.24 -3.36
C ARG A 227 -11.65 -5.64 -1.95
N TYR A 228 -10.47 -5.22 -1.48
CA TYR A 228 -10.30 -4.53 -0.21
C TYR A 228 -11.11 -3.22 -0.13
N ARG A 229 -11.04 -2.39 -1.18
CA ARG A 229 -11.77 -1.12 -1.23
C ARG A 229 -13.29 -1.33 -1.22
N ALA A 230 -13.78 -2.33 -1.95
CA ALA A 230 -15.19 -2.68 -2.00
C ALA A 230 -15.69 -3.14 -0.62
N ALA A 231 -14.97 -4.08 0.01
CA ALA A 231 -15.31 -4.58 1.34
C ALA A 231 -15.29 -3.46 2.40
N ARG A 232 -14.26 -2.61 2.38
CA ARG A 232 -14.17 -1.45 3.28
C ARG A 232 -15.30 -0.44 3.05
N LYS A 233 -15.71 -0.22 1.81
CA LYS A 233 -16.84 0.66 1.48
C LYS A 233 -18.14 0.07 2.02
N ALA A 234 -18.37 -1.23 1.87
CA ALA A 234 -19.51 -1.93 2.44
C ALA A 234 -19.52 -1.87 3.97
N LEU A 235 -18.38 -2.08 4.63
CA LEU A 235 -18.27 -1.89 6.09
C LEU A 235 -18.61 -0.47 6.53
N GLY A 236 -18.21 0.55 5.75
CA GLY A 236 -18.58 1.94 6.01
C GLY A 236 -20.08 2.22 5.93
N THR A 237 -20.83 1.47 5.11
CA THR A 237 -22.31 1.62 5.05
C THR A 237 -23.03 0.78 6.09
N LEU A 238 -22.50 -0.41 6.41
CA LEU A 238 -23.06 -1.34 7.37
C LEU A 238 -22.80 -0.93 8.83
N ASP A 239 -21.61 -0.41 9.12
CA ASP A 239 -21.13 -0.19 10.48
C ASP A 239 -20.11 0.97 10.58
N PRO A 240 -20.58 2.23 10.52
CA PRO A 240 -19.72 3.40 10.43
C PRO A 240 -18.94 3.74 11.71
N ASP A 241 -19.27 3.18 12.87
CA ASP A 241 -18.77 3.66 14.18
C ASP A 241 -17.93 2.62 14.96
N ARG A 242 -17.37 1.60 14.28
CA ARG A 242 -16.63 0.52 14.96
C ARG A 242 -15.12 0.56 14.84
N ASP A 243 -14.49 -0.19 15.75
CA ASP A 243 -13.04 -0.32 15.94
C ASP A 243 -12.27 -0.80 14.69
N TRP A 244 -12.95 -1.44 13.73
CA TRP A 244 -12.34 -1.90 12.49
C TRP A 244 -11.65 -0.77 11.71
N GLN A 245 -12.12 0.48 11.83
CA GLN A 245 -11.53 1.64 11.14
C GLN A 245 -10.10 1.96 11.60
N ARG A 246 -9.73 1.57 12.83
CA ARG A 246 -8.37 1.79 13.35
C ARG A 246 -7.34 0.88 12.67
N ARG A 247 -7.79 -0.28 12.21
CA ARG A 247 -6.95 -1.29 11.55
C ARG A 247 -7.06 -1.22 10.02
N LEU A 248 -8.28 -1.15 9.49
CA LEU A 248 -8.54 -1.17 8.05
C LEU A 248 -8.62 0.27 7.55
N LEU A 249 -7.45 0.82 7.22
CA LEU A 249 -7.28 2.18 6.73
C LEU A 249 -7.66 2.31 5.24
N PRO A 250 -8.00 3.51 4.75
CA PRO A 250 -8.24 3.72 3.33
C PRO A 250 -6.99 3.38 2.49
N LEU A 251 -7.11 2.49 1.51
CA LEU A 251 -6.01 2.07 0.64
C LEU A 251 -5.85 3.02 -0.56
N ARG A 252 -4.84 3.88 -0.48
CA ARG A 252 -4.49 4.81 -1.55
C ARG A 252 -3.54 4.16 -2.56
N PRO A 253 -3.42 4.68 -3.80
CA PRO A 253 -2.48 4.15 -4.77
C PRO A 253 -1.02 4.15 -4.27
N GLU A 254 -0.65 5.13 -3.44
CA GLU A 254 0.69 5.24 -2.88
C GLU A 254 1.01 4.12 -1.87
N ASP A 255 -0.02 3.54 -1.25
CA ASP A 255 0.13 2.45 -0.29
C ASP A 255 0.47 1.11 -0.97
N ILE A 256 0.13 0.96 -2.26
CA ILE A 256 0.29 -0.27 -3.06
C ILE A 256 1.74 -0.35 -3.55
N ARG A 257 2.66 -0.62 -2.62
CA ARG A 257 4.08 -0.78 -2.91
C ARG A 257 4.64 -1.95 -2.13
N GLY A 258 5.61 -2.64 -2.72
CA GLY A 258 6.33 -3.72 -2.04
C GLY A 258 7.14 -3.24 -0.84
N PRO A 259 7.53 -4.15 0.06
CA PRO A 259 8.30 -3.81 1.25
C PRO A 259 9.78 -3.50 0.90
N THR A 260 10.24 -3.83 -0.31
CA THR A 260 11.62 -3.62 -0.77
C THR A 260 11.83 -2.27 -1.46
N ARG A 261 13.06 -1.75 -1.37
CA ARG A 261 13.52 -0.49 -1.98
C ARG A 261 13.29 -0.45 -3.50
N GLN A 262 12.81 0.69 -4.00
CA GLN A 262 12.82 1.05 -5.41
C GLN A 262 14.02 1.95 -5.72
N ASP A 263 14.50 1.94 -6.97
CA ASP A 263 15.80 2.54 -7.31
C ASP A 263 15.88 4.04 -7.03
N ASP A 264 14.75 4.75 -7.08
CA ASP A 264 14.66 6.21 -6.99
C ASP A 264 14.53 6.75 -5.56
N GLU A 265 14.48 5.89 -4.53
CA GLU A 265 14.28 6.30 -3.14
C GLU A 265 15.57 6.27 -2.32
N SER A 266 15.89 7.40 -1.66
CA SER A 266 16.97 7.49 -0.67
C SER A 266 16.64 6.69 0.59
N GLU A 267 17.52 5.78 1.01
CA GLU A 267 17.28 4.88 2.15
C GLU A 267 17.03 5.60 3.49
N GLY A 268 17.54 6.83 3.65
CA GLY A 268 17.50 7.57 4.91
C GLY A 268 16.13 8.15 5.29
N ARG A 269 15.16 8.21 4.36
CA ARG A 269 13.81 8.78 4.61
C ARG A 269 12.67 7.84 4.20
N ARG A 270 13.00 6.60 3.86
CA ARG A 270 12.02 5.62 3.38
C ARG A 270 11.22 5.06 4.55
N GLU A 271 9.92 5.35 4.54
CA GLU A 271 8.93 4.79 5.45
C GLU A 271 8.14 3.68 4.75
N LEU A 272 7.86 2.59 5.47
CA LEU A 272 6.97 1.55 4.98
C LEU A 272 5.53 2.06 4.98
N THR A 273 4.75 1.69 3.95
CA THR A 273 3.32 2.02 3.90
C THR A 273 2.57 1.28 5.00
N TRP A 274 1.42 1.82 5.43
CA TRP A 274 0.67 1.29 6.57
C TRP A 274 0.26 -0.17 6.41
N ILE A 275 0.12 -0.65 5.17
CA ILE A 275 -0.18 -2.05 4.89
C ILE A 275 0.92 -2.99 5.42
N TRP A 276 2.17 -2.52 5.59
CA TRP A 276 3.29 -3.27 6.15
C TRP A 276 3.56 -2.95 7.62
N LEU A 277 3.11 -1.80 8.09
CA LEU A 277 3.24 -1.43 9.49
C LEU A 277 2.27 -2.29 10.30
N ALA A 278 2.81 -3.10 11.21
CA ALA A 278 2.01 -3.98 12.06
C ALA A 278 1.07 -3.15 12.96
N GLY A 279 -0.12 -2.87 12.48
CA GLY A 279 -1.26 -2.51 13.31
C GLY A 279 -1.73 -3.76 14.03
N ARG A 280 -1.14 -4.06 15.21
CA ARG A 280 -1.49 -5.09 16.21
C ARG A 280 -2.65 -6.06 15.87
N VAL A 281 -2.61 -6.84 14.78
CA VAL A 281 -3.61 -7.87 14.37
C VAL A 281 -2.95 -8.78 13.29
N ALA A 282 -2.65 -10.07 13.58
CA ALA A 282 -3.40 -11.30 13.23
C ALA A 282 -3.19 -11.85 11.74
N GLN A 283 -2.59 -13.08 11.53
CA GLN A 283 -1.95 -14.01 10.51
C GLN A 283 -2.79 -15.16 9.89
N VAL A 284 -2.79 -15.30 8.59
CA VAL A 284 -3.28 -16.55 7.96
C VAL A 284 -2.15 -17.56 7.87
N PRO A 285 -2.37 -18.87 8.09
CA PRO A 285 -1.43 -19.88 7.64
C PRO A 285 -1.51 -19.97 6.11
N VAL A 286 -0.40 -19.67 5.43
CA VAL A 286 -0.23 -19.99 4.02
C VAL A 286 0.46 -21.35 3.96
N ASN A 287 0.11 -22.20 2.99
CA ASN A 287 0.72 -23.52 2.80
C ASN A 287 2.24 -23.53 3.03
N ASP A 288 2.73 -24.58 3.71
CA ASP A 288 4.10 -24.80 4.21
C ASP A 288 5.27 -24.47 3.24
N GLY A 289 5.01 -24.36 1.93
CA GLY A 289 6.01 -24.01 0.91
C GLY A 289 6.25 -22.51 0.73
N ASP A 290 5.23 -21.66 0.91
CA ASP A 290 5.32 -20.21 0.65
C ASP A 290 5.63 -19.40 1.93
N GLU A 291 5.37 -19.97 3.12
CA GLU A 291 5.54 -19.30 4.42
C GLU A 291 7.00 -18.94 4.72
N PHE A 292 7.94 -19.78 4.28
CA PHE A 292 9.37 -19.58 4.52
C PHE A 292 9.92 -18.34 3.77
N GLU A 293 9.55 -18.17 2.49
CA GLU A 293 9.98 -17.01 1.68
C GLU A 293 9.31 -15.71 2.13
N ILE A 294 8.07 -15.80 2.61
CA ILE A 294 7.26 -14.66 3.08
C ILE A 294 7.79 -14.09 4.40
N ALA A 295 8.15 -14.96 5.35
CA ALA A 295 8.76 -14.57 6.62
C ALA A 295 10.17 -14.00 6.42
N GLU A 296 10.97 -14.58 5.53
CA GLU A 296 12.34 -14.13 5.25
C GLU A 296 12.38 -12.69 4.72
N GLY A 297 11.49 -12.31 3.78
CA GLY A 297 11.46 -10.96 3.22
C GLY A 297 11.16 -9.87 4.26
N MET A 298 10.25 -10.14 5.20
CA MET A 298 9.93 -9.20 6.28
C MET A 298 11.05 -9.16 7.35
N GLN A 299 11.67 -10.30 7.66
CA GLN A 299 12.84 -10.36 8.54
C GLN A 299 14.03 -9.57 7.97
N VAL A 300 14.27 -9.67 6.66
CA VAL A 300 15.33 -8.91 5.99
C VAL A 300 15.05 -7.41 6.03
N GLU A 301 13.83 -6.97 5.72
CA GLU A 301 13.48 -5.54 5.79
C GLU A 301 13.49 -5.03 7.23
N TRP A 302 13.02 -5.83 8.19
CA TRP A 302 13.15 -5.51 9.60
C TRP A 302 14.62 -5.37 10.01
N ALA A 303 15.47 -6.35 9.71
CA ALA A 303 16.90 -6.32 10.02
C ALA A 303 17.59 -5.11 9.39
N LYS A 304 17.23 -4.73 8.16
CA LYS A 304 17.69 -3.49 7.52
C LYS A 304 17.18 -2.25 8.24
N THR A 305 15.90 -2.17 8.61
CA THR A 305 15.35 -1.03 9.36
C THR A 305 16.00 -0.90 10.74
N HIS A 306 16.22 -2.01 11.43
CA HIS A 306 16.85 -2.07 12.75
C HIS A 306 18.34 -1.71 12.67
N ALA A 307 19.09 -2.27 11.72
CA ALA A 307 20.47 -1.88 11.48
C ALA A 307 20.60 -0.40 11.10
N ARG A 308 19.63 0.17 10.37
CA ARG A 308 19.56 1.61 10.10
C ARG A 308 19.29 2.41 11.37
N ALA A 309 18.37 1.97 12.22
CA ALA A 309 18.09 2.63 13.50
C ALA A 309 19.32 2.62 14.42
N ASN A 310 20.00 1.47 14.54
CA ASN A 310 21.22 1.33 15.32
C ASN A 310 22.34 2.21 14.76
N ARG A 311 22.55 2.20 13.43
CA ARG A 311 23.53 3.09 12.78
C ARG A 311 23.18 4.56 13.00
N TRP A 312 21.91 4.94 12.90
CA TRP A 312 21.49 6.32 13.17
C TRP A 312 21.78 6.73 14.61
N GLN A 313 21.54 5.83 15.56
CA GLN A 313 21.88 6.06 16.97
C GLN A 313 23.39 6.21 17.17
N GLU A 314 24.21 5.37 16.52
CA GLU A 314 25.67 5.51 16.50
C GLU A 314 26.12 6.83 15.88
N GLU A 315 25.55 7.22 14.74
CA GLU A 315 25.84 8.48 14.04
C GLU A 315 25.51 9.69 14.92
N VAL A 316 24.41 9.66 15.69
CA VAL A 316 24.11 10.72 16.66
C VAL A 316 25.22 10.80 17.71
N ILE A 317 25.70 9.68 18.25
CA ILE A 317 26.80 9.64 19.22
C ILE A 317 28.13 10.11 18.59
N LEU A 318 28.43 9.70 17.36
CA LEU A 318 29.65 10.09 16.66
C LEU A 318 29.63 11.57 16.30
N LEU A 319 28.55 12.06 15.70
CA LEU A 319 28.40 13.45 15.30
C LEU A 319 28.47 14.39 16.51
N THR A 320 27.84 14.01 17.62
CA THR A 320 27.90 14.78 18.86
C THR A 320 29.31 14.86 19.43
N GLU A 321 30.06 13.77 19.41
CA GLU A 321 31.47 13.74 19.81
C GLU A 321 32.38 14.47 18.80
N GLU A 322 32.09 14.39 17.49
CA GLU A 322 32.81 15.14 16.45
C GLU A 322 32.62 16.64 16.63
N MET A 323 31.40 17.11 16.90
CA MET A 323 31.12 18.51 17.21
C MET A 323 31.98 19.00 18.39
N ARG A 324 32.07 18.21 19.46
CA ARG A 324 32.93 18.50 20.62
C ARG A 324 34.40 18.51 20.24
N ARG A 325 34.88 17.48 19.54
CA ARG A 325 36.28 17.32 19.12
C ARG A 325 36.74 18.43 18.20
N VAL A 326 35.89 18.91 17.28
CA VAL A 326 36.21 20.05 16.41
C VAL A 326 36.50 21.28 17.25
N VAL A 327 35.67 21.58 18.25
CA VAL A 327 35.87 22.74 19.12
C VAL A 327 37.13 22.59 19.97
N VAL A 328 37.34 21.44 20.59
CA VAL A 328 38.56 21.14 21.37
C VAL A 328 39.82 21.20 20.51
N TYR A 329 39.77 20.65 19.29
CA TYR A 329 40.89 20.67 18.36
C TYR A 329 41.25 22.09 17.95
N LEU A 330 40.25 22.91 17.62
CA LEU A 330 40.49 24.31 17.23
C LEU A 330 41.08 25.13 18.38
N ASP A 331 40.63 24.90 19.61
CA ASP A 331 41.19 25.50 20.82
C ASP A 331 42.65 25.10 21.03
N TRP A 332 42.92 23.79 21.01
CA TRP A 332 44.28 23.25 21.09
C TRP A 332 45.17 23.79 19.97
N LYS A 333 44.67 23.85 18.73
CA LYS A 333 45.43 24.32 17.57
C LYS A 333 45.74 25.81 17.69
N ALA A 334 44.85 26.59 18.28
CA ALA A 334 45.10 28.00 18.57
C ALA A 334 46.21 28.19 19.61
N LEU A 335 46.24 27.37 20.67
CA LEU A 335 47.34 27.35 21.65
C LEU A 335 48.66 26.91 21.00
N TRP A 336 48.62 25.88 20.15
CA TRP A 336 49.78 25.41 19.41
C TRP A 336 50.37 26.50 18.50
N TRP A 337 49.53 27.30 17.84
CA TRP A 337 49.97 28.45 17.04
C TRP A 337 50.66 29.51 17.92
N ARG A 338 50.13 29.81 19.10
CA ARG A 338 50.72 30.79 20.03
C ARG A 338 52.09 30.38 20.56
N ALA A 339 52.39 29.08 20.56
CA ALA A 339 53.68 28.53 20.97
C ALA A 339 54.74 28.53 19.86
N GLN A 340 54.43 29.01 18.64
CA GLN A 340 55.42 29.07 17.55
C GLN A 340 56.30 30.32 17.67
N ASP A 341 57.62 30.12 17.70
CA ASP A 341 58.62 31.19 17.87
C ASP A 341 58.96 31.96 16.57
N GLY A 342 58.47 31.50 15.41
CA GLY A 342 58.64 32.16 14.11
C GLY A 342 57.44 33.04 13.72
N LEU A 343 57.68 34.29 13.29
CA LEU A 343 56.66 35.22 12.78
C LEU A 343 55.46 35.43 13.74
N ARG A 344 55.76 35.93 14.95
CA ARG A 344 54.81 36.14 16.06
C ARG A 344 53.45 36.74 15.63
N ALA A 345 53.46 37.77 14.78
CA ALA A 345 52.23 38.41 14.31
C ALA A 345 51.34 37.46 13.47
N TYR A 346 51.94 36.61 12.65
CA TYR A 346 51.21 35.60 11.86
C TYR A 346 50.65 34.50 12.77
N ALA A 347 51.45 34.00 13.71
CA ALA A 347 51.04 33.01 14.70
C ALA A 347 49.83 33.49 15.53
N HIS A 348 49.85 34.74 16.02
CA HIS A 348 48.70 35.33 16.71
C HIS A 348 47.46 35.43 15.82
N ARG A 349 47.61 35.85 14.56
CA ARG A 349 46.47 35.92 13.62
C ARG A 349 45.84 34.56 13.36
N GLN A 350 46.65 33.50 13.21
CA GLN A 350 46.16 32.13 13.02
C GLN A 350 45.45 31.61 14.27
N ALA A 351 46.01 31.83 15.46
CA ALA A 351 45.37 31.46 16.72
C ALA A 351 44.01 32.14 16.89
N ASP A 352 43.91 33.42 16.57
CA ASP A 352 42.64 34.16 16.66
C ASP A 352 41.62 33.73 15.62
N LEU A 353 42.05 33.23 14.46
CA LEU A 353 41.15 32.62 13.48
C LEU A 353 40.56 31.31 14.00
N MET A 354 41.41 30.43 14.55
CA MET A 354 40.99 29.12 15.08
C MET A 354 40.02 29.27 16.26
N HIS A 355 40.29 30.18 17.20
CA HIS A 355 39.34 30.50 18.28
C HIS A 355 38.01 31.06 17.76
N ARG A 356 38.03 31.91 16.72
CA ARG A 356 36.79 32.44 16.12
C ARG A 356 35.97 31.34 15.46
N LEU A 357 36.61 30.38 14.80
CA LEU A 357 35.94 29.21 14.25
C LEU A 357 35.32 28.34 15.36
N ALA A 358 36.08 28.04 16.42
CA ALA A 358 35.59 27.27 17.57
C ALA A 358 34.36 27.93 18.21
N LYS A 359 34.41 29.24 18.43
CA LYS A 359 33.29 30.07 18.90
C LYS A 359 32.08 30.00 17.97
N SER A 360 32.30 30.12 16.66
CA SER A 360 31.21 30.07 15.68
C SER A 360 30.51 28.71 15.65
N PHE A 361 31.28 27.61 15.70
CA PHE A 361 30.72 26.27 15.75
C PHE A 361 30.01 25.98 17.08
N ALA A 362 30.58 26.41 18.20
CA ALA A 362 29.92 26.30 19.50
C ALA A 362 28.57 27.04 19.52
N ALA A 363 28.54 28.28 19.03
CA ALA A 363 27.31 29.04 18.89
C ALA A 363 26.28 28.35 17.98
N LEU A 364 26.71 27.66 16.92
CA LEU A 364 25.79 26.96 16.01
C LEU A 364 25.26 25.64 16.60
N TRP A 365 26.11 24.84 17.26
CA TRP A 365 25.79 23.47 17.63
C TRP A 365 25.24 23.32 19.05
N TYR A 366 25.79 24.05 20.02
CA TYR A 366 25.41 23.89 21.43
C TYR A 366 23.92 24.19 21.72
N PRO A 367 23.29 25.22 21.12
CA PRO A 367 21.85 25.45 21.29
C PRO A 367 20.98 24.31 20.73
N VAL A 368 21.40 23.68 19.64
CA VAL A 368 20.68 22.55 19.03
C VAL A 368 20.74 21.34 19.95
N LEU A 369 21.94 21.02 20.47
CA LEU A 369 22.15 19.90 21.39
C LEU A 369 21.35 20.05 22.68
N THR A 370 21.30 21.26 23.24
CA THR A 370 20.52 21.55 24.45
C THR A 370 19.01 21.50 24.21
N ALA A 371 18.53 21.98 23.06
CA ALA A 371 17.12 21.88 22.69
C ALA A 371 16.63 20.42 22.54
N GLU A 372 17.50 19.53 22.03
CA GLU A 372 17.22 18.11 21.87
C GLU A 372 17.55 17.26 23.13
N GLY A 373 17.98 17.90 24.23
CA GLY A 373 18.27 17.22 25.50
C GLY A 373 19.53 16.35 25.50
N ILE A 374 20.45 16.55 24.56
CA ILE A 374 21.67 15.76 24.43
C ILE A 374 22.78 16.34 25.32
N THR A 375 23.19 15.59 26.35
CA THR A 375 24.22 16.02 27.31
C THR A 375 25.62 15.55 26.89
N ILE A 376 26.53 16.49 26.62
CA ILE A 376 27.93 16.24 26.24
C ILE A 376 28.85 17.17 27.03
N GLU A 377 30.03 16.68 27.42
CA GLU A 377 31.05 17.45 28.16
C GLU A 377 31.79 18.46 27.27
N TRP A 378 31.16 19.60 27.02
CA TRP A 378 31.79 20.70 26.29
C TRP A 378 32.72 21.52 27.19
N PRO A 379 33.78 22.15 26.66
CA PRO A 379 34.57 23.08 27.46
C PRO A 379 33.71 24.28 27.89
N GLU A 380 33.72 24.59 29.18
CA GLU A 380 32.86 25.59 29.84
C GLU A 380 32.89 26.97 29.16
N TYR A 381 34.07 27.37 28.66
CA TYR A 381 34.25 28.61 27.91
C TYR A 381 33.38 28.70 26.64
N TYR A 382 33.27 27.60 25.91
CA TYR A 382 32.49 27.56 24.66
C TYR A 382 30.99 27.40 24.93
N MET A 383 30.62 26.76 26.06
CA MET A 383 29.23 26.68 26.51
C MET A 383 28.67 28.06 26.85
N THR A 384 29.39 28.81 27.70
CA THR A 384 29.03 30.18 28.10
C THR A 384 28.97 31.10 26.88
N TYR A 385 29.99 31.05 26.01
CA TYR A 385 30.00 31.84 24.78
C TYR A 385 28.79 31.54 23.87
N ALA A 386 28.43 30.27 23.69
CA ALA A 386 27.30 29.87 22.84
C ALA A 386 25.95 30.32 23.40
N GLN A 387 25.79 30.31 24.74
CA GLN A 387 24.61 30.84 25.43
C GLN A 387 24.47 32.35 25.24
N ASP A 388 25.57 33.09 25.31
CA ASP A 388 25.60 34.55 25.14
C ASP A 388 25.44 34.99 23.67
N HIS A 389 25.79 34.12 22.72
CA HIS A 389 25.82 34.42 21.29
C HIS A 389 25.03 33.39 20.48
N PRO A 390 23.71 33.25 20.71
CA PRO A 390 22.90 32.32 19.93
C PRO A 390 22.96 32.68 18.44
N PRO A 391 22.88 31.69 17.56
CA PRO A 391 23.01 31.92 16.13
C PRO A 391 21.81 32.74 15.68
N LYS A 392 22.05 33.74 14.82
CA LYS A 392 20.98 34.42 14.09
C LYS A 392 20.42 33.45 13.07
N VAL A 393 19.55 32.52 13.49
CA VAL A 393 18.97 31.53 12.60
C VAL A 393 18.13 32.27 11.56
N ARG A 394 18.66 32.38 10.33
CA ARG A 394 17.82 32.56 9.15
C ARG A 394 17.05 31.25 9.04
N THR A 395 15.78 31.27 9.44
CA THR A 395 14.88 30.11 9.35
C THR A 395 15.05 29.47 7.98
N LEU A 396 15.75 28.33 7.92
CA LEU A 396 15.67 27.46 6.76
C LEU A 396 14.22 27.02 6.74
N ARG A 397 13.45 27.65 5.86
CA ARG A 397 12.09 27.24 5.50
C ARG A 397 12.17 25.73 5.32
N ARG A 398 11.50 24.96 6.19
CA ARG A 398 11.20 23.54 5.94
C ARG A 398 10.82 23.47 4.47
N THR A 399 11.66 22.86 3.65
CA THR A 399 11.40 22.73 2.22
C THR A 399 10.12 21.93 2.12
N ALA A 400 9.04 22.62 1.78
CA ALA A 400 7.84 21.98 1.27
C ALA A 400 8.28 21.15 0.06
N PRO A 401 7.67 19.98 -0.17
CA PRO A 401 8.01 19.15 -1.32
C PRO A 401 7.88 20.01 -2.57
N LEU A 402 8.91 19.96 -3.40
CA LEU A 402 9.02 20.71 -4.64
C LEU A 402 7.82 20.35 -5.52
N LYS A 403 6.82 21.24 -5.58
CA LYS A 403 5.82 21.19 -6.64
C LYS A 403 6.54 21.61 -7.91
N THR A 404 6.70 20.69 -8.84
CA THR A 404 7.15 20.97 -10.20
C THR A 404 6.13 21.90 -10.85
N ALA A 405 6.46 23.18 -10.90
CA ALA A 405 5.74 24.18 -11.67
C ALA A 405 6.33 24.20 -13.09
N HIS A 406 5.43 23.96 -14.02
CA HIS A 406 5.58 24.03 -15.46
C HIS A 406 5.40 25.49 -15.89
N GLU A 407 6.43 26.12 -16.44
CA GLU A 407 6.40 27.33 -17.29
C GLU A 407 7.64 27.19 -18.20
N GLY A 408 7.61 27.34 -19.53
CA GLY A 408 6.81 28.24 -20.34
C GLY A 408 7.71 29.41 -20.76
N GLU A 409 8.03 29.46 -22.07
CA GLU A 409 8.57 30.60 -22.85
C GLU A 409 10.08 30.92 -22.69
N ASP A 410 10.84 31.42 -23.67
CA ASP A 410 10.78 31.57 -25.14
C ASP A 410 12.12 32.22 -25.58
N SER A 411 12.48 32.04 -26.86
CA SER A 411 13.34 32.89 -27.71
C SER A 411 14.88 32.82 -27.68
N GLY A 412 15.47 32.57 -28.87
CA GLY A 412 16.72 33.23 -29.28
C GLY A 412 17.69 32.55 -30.27
N SER A 413 17.29 32.40 -31.54
CA SER A 413 18.02 32.50 -32.84
C SER A 413 19.55 32.25 -33.01
N ASP A 414 19.85 31.79 -34.25
CA ASP A 414 21.10 31.73 -35.04
C ASP A 414 21.96 30.47 -34.86
N GLY A 415 22.30 29.66 -35.89
CA GLY A 415 22.17 29.76 -37.34
C GLY A 415 23.37 29.05 -38.00
N LEU A 416 23.14 28.41 -39.15
CA LEU A 416 24.08 27.87 -40.16
C LEU A 416 24.33 26.35 -40.20
N ASP A 417 23.66 25.72 -41.19
CA ASP A 417 24.16 24.88 -42.31
C ASP A 417 25.26 23.83 -41.97
N ASP A 418 25.17 22.54 -42.33
CA ASP A 418 25.06 22.01 -43.69
C ASP A 418 24.97 20.46 -43.66
N GLU A 419 24.52 19.92 -44.79
CA GLU A 419 24.68 18.56 -45.34
C GLU A 419 23.72 17.41 -44.95
N ASP A 420 22.88 17.14 -45.95
CA ASP A 420 22.13 15.95 -46.33
C ASP A 420 22.70 14.59 -45.89
N ASP A 421 21.82 13.72 -45.37
CA ASP A 421 21.76 12.33 -45.81
C ASP A 421 20.36 11.77 -45.52
N GLU A 422 19.66 11.40 -46.60
CA GLU A 422 18.37 10.72 -46.58
C GLU A 422 18.54 9.26 -46.13
N ASP A 423 17.83 8.83 -45.08
CA ASP A 423 17.38 7.43 -45.01
C ASP A 423 16.02 7.33 -44.31
N GLU A 424 15.09 6.67 -45.00
CA GLU A 424 13.69 6.51 -44.64
C GLU A 424 13.52 5.50 -43.50
N GLY A 425 12.73 5.83 -42.47
CA GLY A 425 12.53 4.94 -41.33
C GLY A 425 11.28 5.21 -40.50
N SER A 426 10.10 5.17 -41.12
CA SER A 426 8.80 4.79 -40.53
C SER A 426 8.54 5.18 -39.06
N GLY A 427 7.92 6.34 -38.86
CA GLY A 427 7.42 6.80 -37.57
C GLY A 427 6.30 5.92 -36.99
N TYR A 428 6.47 5.51 -35.73
CA TYR A 428 5.37 5.10 -34.86
C TYR A 428 5.09 6.26 -33.89
N SER A 429 4.05 7.04 -34.21
CA SER A 429 3.49 8.02 -33.28
C SER A 429 2.62 7.29 -32.27
N SER A 430 2.98 7.38 -30.99
CA SER A 430 2.14 6.99 -29.86
C SER A 430 1.29 8.19 -29.46
N PRO A 431 -0.06 8.14 -29.50
CA PRO A 431 -0.88 9.18 -28.91
C PRO A 431 -1.24 8.83 -27.46
N ASP A 432 -1.25 9.89 -26.65
CA ASP A 432 -1.63 9.96 -25.24
C ASP A 432 -2.92 9.20 -24.85
N GLY A 433 -2.91 8.74 -23.60
CA GLY A 433 -4.10 8.31 -22.86
C GLY A 433 -3.77 8.20 -21.39
N ASP A 434 -4.15 9.22 -20.62
CA ASP A 434 -4.13 9.29 -19.17
C ASP A 434 -4.73 8.03 -18.52
N ASP A 435 -3.88 7.09 -18.12
CA ASP A 435 -4.18 6.11 -17.11
C ASP A 435 -3.06 6.25 -16.09
N ALA A 436 -3.39 6.71 -14.89
CA ALA A 436 -2.45 6.77 -13.78
C ALA A 436 -1.96 5.35 -13.52
N ASP A 437 -0.80 5.02 -14.09
CA ASP A 437 -0.18 3.72 -14.00
C ASP A 437 0.06 3.40 -12.52
N VAL A 438 -0.78 2.52 -11.98
CA VAL A 438 -0.70 2.01 -10.60
C VAL A 438 0.44 0.99 -10.49
N SER A 439 1.28 0.81 -11.51
CA SER A 439 2.52 0.05 -11.38
C SER A 439 3.55 0.91 -10.64
N PRO A 440 4.01 0.50 -9.45
CA PRO A 440 5.15 1.14 -8.83
C PRO A 440 6.47 0.69 -9.50
N TYR A 441 6.41 -0.14 -10.55
CA TYR A 441 7.55 -0.61 -11.33
C TYR A 441 7.40 -0.12 -12.77
N LYS A 442 8.06 1.00 -13.11
CA LYS A 442 8.21 1.50 -14.49
C LYS A 442 9.56 1.09 -15.06
#